data_AF-N8P2F5-F1
#
_entry.id   AF-N8P2F5-F1
#
_cell.length_a   1.000
_cell.length_b   1.000
_cell.length_c   1.000
_cell.angle_alpha   90.00
_cell.angle_beta   90.00
_cell.angle_gamma   90.00
#
_symmetry.space_group_name_H-M   'P 1'
#
loop_
_entity.id
_entity.type
_entity.pdbx_description
1 polymer ?
#
loop_
_entity_poly.entity_id
_entity_poly.type
_entity_poly.pdbx_seq_one_letter_code
_entity_poly.pdbx_strand_id
1 'polypeptide(L)'
;MSKINSNNTPKTYDAGDMVEAYLLAYEQMADTSVMLGVIANELERTKEYLSNVYNVPELCFNNLKRIIAITNTIVQESAEFNQVQEQQYKTEWEANKKAVSL
;
A
#
# COMPACT_ATOMS: atom_id res chain seq x y z
N MET A 1 2.02 -43.28 -28.89
CA MET A 1 1.97 -41.80 -28.96
C MET A 1 1.27 -41.30 -27.71
N SER A 2 1.94 -40.53 -26.86
CA SER A 2 1.33 -39.91 -25.67
C SER A 2 0.67 -38.59 -26.07
N LYS A 3 -0.62 -38.42 -25.76
CA LYS A 3 -1.33 -37.15 -25.94
C LYS A 3 -0.94 -36.22 -24.79
N ILE A 4 -0.24 -35.12 -25.11
CA ILE A 4 0.04 -34.04 -24.16
C ILE A 4 -1.30 -33.36 -23.88
N ASN A 5 -1.79 -33.45 -22.64
CA ASN A 5 -3.01 -32.77 -22.20
C ASN A 5 -2.67 -31.32 -21.87
N SER A 6 -2.77 -30.43 -22.86
CA SER A 6 -2.40 -29.01 -22.78
C SER A 6 -3.52 -28.16 -22.13
N ASN A 7 -3.86 -28.43 -20.86
CA ASN A 7 -4.80 -27.59 -20.11
C ASN A 7 -4.14 -26.49 -19.27
N ASN A 8 -2.81 -26.30 -19.41
CA ASN A 8 -2.05 -25.27 -18.68
C ASN A 8 -1.73 -24.07 -19.58
N THR A 9 -2.73 -23.45 -20.21
CA THR A 9 -2.52 -22.16 -20.87
C THR A 9 -2.25 -21.11 -19.78
N PRO A 10 -1.13 -20.36 -19.83
CA PRO A 10 -0.87 -19.29 -18.87
C PRO A 10 -2.04 -18.31 -18.84
N LYS A 11 -2.49 -17.91 -17.65
CA LYS A 11 -3.44 -16.79 -17.52
C LYS A 11 -2.80 -15.55 -18.14
N THR A 12 -3.48 -14.95 -19.09
CA THR A 12 -3.11 -13.65 -19.65
C THR A 12 -3.80 -12.58 -18.82
N TYR A 13 -3.02 -11.64 -18.29
CA TYR A 13 -3.54 -10.47 -17.58
C TYR A 13 -3.61 -9.30 -18.55
N ASP A 14 -4.66 -8.49 -18.44
CA ASP A 14 -4.83 -7.28 -19.24
C ASP A 14 -4.73 -5.98 -18.40
N ALA A 15 -4.86 -4.84 -19.07
CA ALA A 15 -4.78 -3.54 -18.40
C ALA A 15 -5.88 -3.35 -17.35
N GLY A 16 -7.05 -3.98 -17.50
CA GLY A 16 -8.11 -3.96 -16.50
C GLY A 16 -7.73 -4.71 -15.23
N ASP A 17 -7.12 -5.89 -15.36
CA ASP A 17 -6.58 -6.64 -14.21
C ASP A 17 -5.55 -5.81 -13.43
N MET A 18 -4.71 -5.06 -14.14
CA MET A 18 -3.71 -4.19 -13.52
C MET A 18 -4.34 -2.99 -12.79
N VAL A 19 -5.42 -2.40 -13.31
CA VAL A 19 -6.18 -1.35 -12.61
C VAL A 19 -6.67 -1.86 -11.26
N GLU A 20 -7.30 -3.04 -11.24
CA GLU A 20 -7.82 -3.63 -10.00
C GLU A 20 -6.69 -3.92 -9.00
N ALA A 21 -5.58 -4.47 -9.47
CA ALA A 21 -4.43 -4.77 -8.63
C ALA A 21 -3.83 -3.52 -7.97
N TYR A 22 -3.64 -2.43 -8.74
CA TYR A 22 -3.08 -1.20 -8.21
C TYR A 22 -4.05 -0.43 -7.32
N LEU A 23 -5.36 -0.46 -7.63
CA LEU A 23 -6.39 0.09 -6.74
C LEU A 23 -6.38 -0.62 -5.38
N LEU A 24 -6.37 -1.95 -5.38
CA LEU A 24 -6.31 -2.73 -4.15
C LEU A 24 -5.03 -2.43 -3.35
N ALA A 25 -3.89 -2.32 -4.03
CA ALA A 25 -2.63 -1.97 -3.38
C ALA A 25 -2.66 -0.56 -2.79
N TYR A 26 -3.28 0.42 -3.47
CA TYR A 26 -3.50 1.76 -2.93
C TYR A 26 -4.36 1.73 -1.66
N GLU A 27 -5.50 1.04 -1.69
CA GLU A 27 -6.41 0.91 -0.54
C GLU A 27 -5.69 0.27 0.66
N GLN A 28 -4.89 -0.77 0.44
CA GLN A 28 -4.08 -1.39 1.48
C GLN A 28 -3.05 -0.43 2.09
N MET A 29 -2.44 0.44 1.29
CA MET A 29 -1.52 1.46 1.81
C MET A 29 -2.27 2.54 2.61
N ALA A 30 -3.47 2.92 2.17
CA ALA A 30 -4.32 3.86 2.92
C ALA A 30 -4.71 3.29 4.30
N ASP A 31 -5.15 2.03 4.35
CA ASP A 31 -5.47 1.35 5.60
C ASP A 31 -4.24 1.23 6.51
N THR A 32 -3.08 0.88 5.93
CA THR A 32 -1.82 0.80 6.68
C THR A 32 -1.42 2.15 7.27
N SER A 33 -1.64 3.25 6.53
CA SER A 33 -1.39 4.60 7.02
C SER A 33 -2.28 4.96 8.21
N VAL A 34 -3.55 4.57 8.17
CA VAL A 34 -4.48 4.73 9.31
C VAL A 34 -3.99 3.95 10.53
N MET A 35 -3.58 2.70 10.35
CA MET A 35 -3.03 1.87 11.43
C MET A 35 -1.79 2.50 12.05
N LEU A 36 -0.86 3.03 11.24
CA LEU A 36 0.33 3.73 11.73
C LEU A 36 -0.02 5.01 12.49
N GLY A 37 -1.04 5.73 12.06
CA GLY A 37 -1.57 6.88 12.80
C GLY A 37 -2.07 6.50 14.20
N VAL A 38 -2.81 5.38 14.31
CA VAL A 38 -3.25 4.85 15.62
C VAL A 38 -2.06 4.46 16.49
N ILE A 39 -1.07 3.76 15.93
CA ILE A 39 0.15 3.36 16.66
C ILE A 39 0.92 4.59 17.15
N ALA A 40 1.05 5.63 16.33
CA ALA A 40 1.71 6.88 16.69
C ALA A 40 0.99 7.56 17.87
N ASN A 41 -0.34 7.61 17.85
CA ASN A 41 -1.13 8.18 18.93
C ASN A 41 -0.99 7.39 20.24
N GLU A 42 -1.04 6.05 20.17
CA GLU A 42 -0.85 5.21 21.36
C GLU A 42 0.58 5.30 21.92
N LEU A 43 1.59 5.47 21.07
CA LEU A 43 2.95 5.76 21.50
C LEU A 43 3.02 7.09 22.27
N GLU A 44 2.37 8.14 21.76
CA GLU A 44 2.38 9.45 22.42
C GLU A 44 1.68 9.40 23.78
N ARG A 45 0.52 8.75 23.87
CA ARG A 45 -0.20 8.52 25.14
C ARG A 45 0.64 7.74 26.14
N THR A 46 1.31 6.67 25.68
CA THR A 46 2.19 5.84 26.51
C THR A 46 3.40 6.64 26.99
N LYS A 47 4.02 7.43 26.11
CA LYS A 47 5.12 8.31 26.43
C LYS A 47 4.72 9.31 27.52
N GLU A 48 3.59 10.00 27.35
CA GLU A 48 3.06 10.95 28.34
C GLU A 48 2.84 10.29 29.71
N TYR A 49 2.20 9.12 29.74
CA TYR A 49 1.99 8.38 30.98
C TYR A 49 3.33 8.03 31.67
N LEU A 50 4.28 7.48 30.92
CA LEU A 50 5.57 7.05 31.48
C LEU A 50 6.43 8.22 31.93
N SER A 51 6.43 9.33 31.19
CA SER A 51 7.11 10.55 31.59
C SER A 51 6.50 11.15 32.87
N ASN A 52 5.17 11.15 33.00
CA ASN A 52 4.49 11.73 34.17
C ASN A 52 4.60 10.86 35.43
N VAL A 53 4.53 9.53 35.30
CA VAL A 53 4.48 8.61 36.46
C VAL A 53 5.88 8.18 36.90
N TYR A 54 6.80 8.01 35.95
CA TYR A 54 8.11 7.41 36.21
C TYR A 54 9.29 8.33 35.85
N ASN A 55 9.03 9.58 35.42
CA ASN A 55 10.06 10.51 34.94
C ASN A 55 10.93 9.92 33.81
N VAL A 56 10.35 9.06 32.97
CA VAL A 56 11.08 8.48 31.83
C VAL A 56 11.40 9.59 30.83
N PRO A 57 12.68 9.78 30.45
CA PRO A 57 13.07 10.80 29.47
C PRO A 57 12.49 10.52 28.08
N GLU A 58 12.11 11.57 27.36
CA GLU A 58 11.56 11.47 25.99
C GLU A 58 12.52 10.76 25.01
N LEU A 59 13.83 10.90 25.22
CA LEU A 59 14.87 10.27 24.38
C LEU A 59 14.72 8.75 24.30
N CYS A 60 14.13 8.10 25.30
CA CYS A 60 13.88 6.66 25.32
C CYS A 60 12.95 6.21 24.17
N PHE A 61 12.15 7.12 23.61
CA PHE A 61 11.17 6.82 22.57
C PHE A 61 11.60 7.29 21.16
N ASN A 62 12.75 7.96 21.03
CA ASN A 62 13.19 8.55 19.76
C ASN A 62 13.31 7.52 18.62
N ASN A 63 13.80 6.31 18.93
CA ASN A 63 13.89 5.25 17.92
C ASN A 63 12.51 4.81 17.43
N LEU A 64 11.53 4.68 18.33
CA LEU A 64 10.16 4.32 17.96
C LEU A 64 9.51 5.40 17.10
N LYS A 65 9.65 6.67 17.49
CA LYS A 65 9.18 7.81 16.69
C LYS A 65 9.79 7.81 15.29
N ARG A 66 11.10 7.59 15.20
CA ARG A 66 11.82 7.55 13.94
C ARG A 66 11.35 6.40 13.04
N ILE A 67 11.15 5.21 13.59
CA ILE A 67 10.65 4.05 12.83
C ILE A 67 9.25 4.34 12.28
N ILE A 68 8.33 4.83 13.11
CA ILE A 68 6.97 5.19 12.67
C ILE A 68 7.02 6.24 11.56
N ALA A 69 7.86 7.27 11.69
CA ALA A 69 8.01 8.29 10.68
C ALA A 69 8.52 7.72 9.34
N ILE A 70 9.57 6.88 9.37
CA ILE A 70 10.11 6.22 8.16
C ILE A 70 9.05 5.33 7.52
N THR A 71 8.34 4.52 8.31
CA THR A 71 7.30 3.64 7.78
C THR A 71 6.16 4.43 7.17
N ASN A 72 5.74 5.55 7.78
CA ASN A 72 4.74 6.45 7.20
C ASN A 72 5.17 7.00 5.84
N THR A 73 6.44 7.43 5.70
CA THR A 73 6.97 7.88 4.41
C THR A 73 6.89 6.78 3.36
N ILE A 74 7.34 5.55 3.68
CA ILE A 74 7.30 4.42 2.75
C ILE A 74 5.87 4.10 2.31
N VAL A 75 4.92 4.10 3.26
CA VAL A 75 3.51 3.83 2.97
C VAL A 75 2.90 4.91 2.08
N GLN A 76 3.20 6.18 2.34
CA GLN A 76 2.73 7.30 1.52
C GLN A 76 3.30 7.23 0.10
N GLU A 77 4.61 7.05 -0.05
CA GLU A 77 5.27 6.90 -1.35
C GLU A 77 4.71 5.69 -2.12
N SER A 78 4.45 4.58 -1.43
CA SER A 78 3.84 3.41 -2.06
C SER A 78 2.39 3.64 -2.48
N ALA A 79 1.60 4.37 -1.68
CA ALA A 79 0.23 4.74 -2.04
C ALA A 79 0.24 5.62 -3.31
N GLU A 80 1.07 6.66 -3.33
CA GLU A 80 1.21 7.54 -4.48
C GLU A 80 1.63 6.78 -5.74
N PHE A 81 2.62 5.88 -5.61
CA PHE A 81 3.04 5.02 -6.71
C PHE A 81 1.88 4.17 -7.25
N ASN A 82 1.14 3.49 -6.38
CA ASN A 82 0.02 2.64 -6.78
C ASN A 82 -1.09 3.46 -7.47
N GLN A 83 -1.40 4.65 -6.96
CA GLN A 83 -2.38 5.55 -7.58
C GLN A 83 -1.95 6.02 -8.98
N VAL A 84 -0.66 6.33 -9.17
CA VAL A 84 -0.11 6.69 -10.48
C VAL A 84 -0.21 5.52 -11.46
N GLN A 85 0.14 4.31 -11.03
CA GLN A 85 0.05 3.12 -11.87
C GLN A 85 -1.41 2.77 -12.22
N GLU A 86 -2.33 2.82 -11.25
CA GLU A 86 -3.78 2.63 -11.48
C GLU A 86 -4.26 3.57 -12.60
N GLN A 87 -3.93 4.87 -12.51
CA GLN A 87 -4.35 5.86 -13.49
C GLN A 87 -3.74 5.63 -14.88
N GLN A 88 -2.50 5.15 -14.96
CA GLN A 88 -1.85 4.78 -16.22
C GLN A 88 -2.57 3.61 -16.88
N TYR A 89 -2.76 2.50 -16.16
CA TYR A 89 -3.44 1.32 -16.70
C TYR A 89 -4.91 1.57 -17.01
N LYS A 90 -5.59 2.43 -16.25
CA LYS A 90 -6.97 2.85 -16.53
C LYS A 90 -7.07 3.57 -17.87
N THR A 91 -6.09 4.41 -18.18
CA THR A 91 -6.03 5.11 -19.48
C THR A 91 -5.81 4.12 -20.62
N GLU A 92 -4.91 3.16 -20.45
CA GLU A 92 -4.66 2.10 -21.43
C GLU A 92 -5.89 1.21 -21.64
N TRP A 93 -6.54 0.78 -20.57
CA TRP A 93 -7.73 -0.06 -20.63
C TRP A 93 -8.88 0.61 -21.38
N GLU A 94 -9.13 1.89 -21.11
CA GLU A 94 -10.15 2.67 -21.83
C GLU A 94 -9.80 2.89 -23.30
N ALA A 95 -8.51 3.05 -23.65
CA ALA A 95 -8.07 3.13 -25.04
C ALA A 95 -8.28 1.80 -25.77
N ASN A 96 -7.99 0.67 -25.12
CA ASN A 96 -8.18 -0.67 -25.68
C ASN A 96 -9.66 -0.97 -25.92
N LYS A 97 -10.57 -0.57 -25.03
CA LYS A 97 -12.03 -0.69 -25.25
C LYS A 97 -12.49 0.08 -26.49
N LYS A 98 -11.95 1.28 -26.72
CA LYS A 98 -12.28 2.11 -27.89
C LYS A 98 -11.75 1.52 -29.20
N ALA A 99 -10.57 0.91 -29.17
CA ALA A 99 -9.98 0.28 -30.36
C ALA A 99 -10.74 -0.97 -30.84
N VAL A 100 -11.39 -1.70 -29.92
CA VAL A 100 -12.17 -2.92 -30.23
C VAL A 100 -13.60 -2.60 -30.72
N SER A 101 -14.06 -1.35 -30.59
CA SER A 101 -15.42 -0.92 -30.95
C SER A 101 -15.53 -0.16 -32.29
N LEU A 102 -14.44 -0.07 -33.05
CA LEU A 102 -14.35 0.53 -34.39
C LEU A 102 -14.07 -0.56 -35.45
#